data_AF-A0A536N786-F1
#
_entry.id   AF-A0A536N786-F1
#
_cell.length_a   1.000
_cell.length_b   1.000
_cell.length_c   1.000
_cell.angle_alpha   90.00
_cell.angle_beta   90.00
_cell.angle_gamma   90.00
#
_symmetry.space_group_name_H-M   'P 1'
#
loop_
_entity.id
_entity.type
_entity.pdbx_description
1 polymer ?
#
loop_
_entity_poly.entity_id
_entity_poly.type
_entity_poly.pdbx_seq_one_letter_code
_entity_poly.pdbx_strand_id
1 'polypeptide(L)'
;MSELRVLPGGPEGAEPEPQAGLVPVAQRTRVVVHRMEGGLENGESEARALSAAGFPIFTQADPDRPRLIPLADIKYVVLGSVEDPNLEADPGEKAEGRKAILRFRDGEWIPAYMDPSQANDGVGLAVKIRLTERQRVIPAVAASRALLEMQFVDTWTTLPEGPTPQRRRSDIEQAAARQGKDLHKLANDFRDRLALVRDAGLTTGDTLAFSRAVRTYLDRFLAEDSITLNPGEKSALADIILRAAVGYGPLDPLLHDRSVSEIMVNGPDQVFIERRGVLTKADVRFDDENQLLETIRRMVATTGRHIDGLNPMVDARLPDGSRVNAIIRPASIHGPALTIRKFKDAVLGMDDLTREGSLSPAMSEFLKAAVLGRMNILVSGGTGSGKTTSLNVIARFIPHNQRVITIE
;
A
#
# COMPACT_ATOMS: atom_id res chain seq x y z
N MET A 1 83.98 -56.13 -5.42
CA MET A 1 84.72 -54.99 -4.85
C MET A 1 84.39 -53.74 -5.66
N SER A 2 84.44 -52.60 -4.98
CA SER A 2 84.52 -51.23 -5.53
C SER A 2 83.31 -50.65 -6.26
N GLU A 3 82.61 -49.80 -5.49
CA GLU A 3 82.18 -48.45 -5.87
C GLU A 3 83.06 -47.79 -6.95
N LEU A 4 82.50 -46.97 -7.86
CA LEU A 4 82.22 -45.55 -7.63
C LEU A 4 81.77 -44.84 -8.95
N ARG A 5 80.73 -43.99 -8.82
CA ARG A 5 80.39 -42.76 -9.58
C ARG A 5 80.18 -42.78 -11.11
N VAL A 6 78.93 -42.48 -11.51
CA VAL A 6 78.60 -41.69 -12.72
C VAL A 6 77.46 -40.69 -12.43
N LEU A 7 77.75 -39.43 -12.74
CA LEU A 7 77.02 -38.16 -13.01
C LEU A 7 75.48 -38.02 -12.83
N PRO A 8 74.98 -36.80 -12.47
CA PRO A 8 73.56 -36.52 -12.30
C PRO A 8 72.86 -36.32 -13.66
N GLY A 9 71.89 -37.19 -13.96
CA GLY A 9 70.93 -37.05 -15.06
C GLY A 9 69.74 -36.18 -14.63
N GLY A 10 69.21 -35.41 -15.59
CA GLY A 10 68.20 -34.38 -15.38
C GLY A 10 66.89 -34.88 -14.76
N PRO A 11 66.05 -33.94 -14.26
CA PRO A 11 64.84 -34.29 -13.55
C PRO A 11 63.86 -34.98 -14.51
N GLU A 12 63.44 -36.16 -14.07
CA GLU A 12 62.38 -36.98 -14.62
C GLU A 12 61.09 -36.18 -14.78
N GLY A 13 60.36 -36.50 -15.85
CA GLY A 13 59.08 -35.92 -16.17
C GLY A 13 58.10 -36.03 -15.00
N ALA A 14 57.82 -34.88 -14.38
CA ALA A 14 56.59 -34.70 -13.65
C ALA A 14 55.45 -34.69 -14.68
N GLU A 15 54.61 -35.72 -14.61
CA GLU A 15 53.25 -35.65 -15.14
C GLU A 15 52.61 -34.34 -14.71
N PRO A 16 51.95 -33.58 -15.60
CA PRO A 16 51.28 -32.37 -15.17
C PRO A 16 50.13 -32.80 -14.24
N GLU A 17 50.26 -32.47 -12.95
CA GLU A 17 49.11 -32.33 -12.07
C GLU A 17 48.05 -31.52 -12.83
N PRO A 18 46.77 -31.92 -12.80
CA PRO A 18 45.74 -31.11 -13.42
C PRO A 18 45.75 -29.79 -12.67
N GLN A 19 46.33 -28.76 -13.31
CA GLN A 19 46.13 -27.38 -12.93
C GLN A 19 44.61 -27.20 -12.96
N ALA A 20 44.00 -27.28 -11.78
CA ALA A 20 42.65 -26.84 -11.55
C ALA A 20 42.67 -25.39 -12.02
N GLY A 21 42.22 -25.19 -13.26
CA GLY A 21 42.10 -23.87 -13.84
C GLY A 21 41.41 -23.02 -12.80
N LEU A 22 42.11 -21.99 -12.33
CA LEU A 22 41.51 -20.93 -11.55
C LEU A 22 40.37 -20.40 -12.41
N VAL A 23 39.18 -20.95 -12.18
CA VAL A 23 37.93 -20.43 -12.71
C VAL A 23 37.91 -18.98 -12.25
N PRO A 24 37.83 -18.01 -13.17
CA PRO A 24 37.82 -16.61 -12.75
C PRO A 24 36.66 -16.43 -11.76
N VAL A 25 36.97 -16.00 -10.54
CA VAL A 25 35.96 -15.73 -9.51
C VAL A 25 35.01 -14.70 -10.09
N ALA A 26 33.78 -15.11 -10.40
CA ALA A 26 32.78 -14.24 -10.96
C ALA A 26 32.51 -13.10 -9.96
N GLN A 27 32.64 -11.86 -10.41
CA GLN A 27 32.49 -10.69 -9.54
C GLN A 27 31.03 -10.61 -9.05
N ARG A 28 30.82 -10.85 -7.75
CA ARG A 28 29.50 -10.79 -7.10
C ARG A 28 28.93 -9.38 -7.15
N THR A 29 27.66 -9.27 -7.50
CA THR A 29 26.92 -8.00 -7.55
C THR A 29 25.79 -8.04 -6.54
N ARG A 30 25.50 -6.91 -5.88
CA ARG A 30 24.31 -6.80 -5.03
C ARG A 30 23.05 -6.97 -5.87
N VAL A 31 22.07 -7.67 -5.34
CA VAL A 31 20.80 -7.92 -6.02
C VAL A 31 19.63 -7.78 -5.07
N VAL A 32 18.48 -7.40 -5.64
CA VAL A 32 17.20 -7.41 -4.94
C VAL A 32 16.20 -8.21 -5.77
N VAL A 33 15.71 -9.31 -5.21
CA VAL A 33 14.76 -10.20 -5.87
C VAL A 33 13.35 -9.79 -5.44
N HIS A 34 12.55 -9.36 -6.40
CA HIS A 34 11.13 -9.06 -6.19
C HIS A 34 10.31 -10.33 -6.43
N ARG A 35 9.54 -10.74 -5.42
CA ARG A 35 8.76 -11.97 -5.42
C ARG A 35 7.36 -11.78 -5.99
N MET A 36 6.79 -12.84 -6.55
CA MET A 36 5.42 -12.86 -7.10
C MET A 36 4.31 -12.63 -6.06
N GLU A 37 4.54 -12.96 -4.79
CA GLU A 37 3.57 -12.81 -3.68
C GLU A 37 3.75 -11.51 -2.87
N GLY A 38 4.59 -10.58 -3.34
CA GLY A 38 4.74 -9.25 -2.71
C GLY A 38 5.82 -9.15 -1.63
N GLY A 39 6.95 -9.84 -1.79
CA GLY A 39 8.11 -9.77 -0.89
C GLY A 39 9.40 -9.34 -1.60
N LEU A 40 10.36 -8.81 -0.84
CA LEU A 40 11.69 -8.42 -1.32
C LEU A 40 12.77 -9.25 -0.63
N GLU A 41 13.78 -9.66 -1.38
CA GLU A 41 14.91 -10.38 -0.85
C GLU A 41 16.23 -9.78 -1.33
N ASN A 42 17.06 -9.33 -0.38
CA ASN A 42 18.35 -8.71 -0.65
C ASN A 42 19.49 -9.72 -0.52
N GLY A 43 20.50 -9.60 -1.37
CA GLY A 43 21.71 -10.42 -1.29
C GLY A 43 22.72 -10.07 -2.36
N GLU A 44 23.59 -11.02 -2.65
CA GLU A 44 24.59 -10.91 -3.72
C GLU A 44 24.43 -12.08 -4.71
N SER A 45 24.79 -11.88 -5.97
CA SER A 45 24.77 -12.94 -6.96
C SER A 45 25.90 -12.79 -7.97
N GLU A 46 26.36 -13.94 -8.47
CA GLU A 46 27.27 -14.03 -9.62
C GLU A 46 26.47 -14.12 -10.94
N ALA A 47 25.18 -14.43 -10.85
CA ALA A 47 24.29 -14.54 -12.00
C ALA A 47 23.79 -13.17 -12.44
N ARG A 48 23.71 -12.97 -13.77
CA ARG A 48 23.13 -11.77 -14.40
C ARG A 48 21.89 -12.06 -15.24
N ALA A 49 21.45 -13.31 -15.29
CA ALA A 49 20.28 -13.78 -16.03
C ALA A 49 19.50 -14.81 -15.20
N LEU A 50 18.24 -15.04 -15.55
CA LEU A 50 17.40 -16.06 -14.93
C LEU A 50 17.62 -17.41 -15.61
N SER A 51 17.72 -18.49 -14.83
CA SER A 51 17.78 -19.85 -15.36
C SER A 51 16.46 -20.58 -15.13
N ALA A 52 16.22 -21.68 -15.85
CA ALA A 52 15.06 -22.54 -15.63
C ALA A 52 15.01 -23.09 -14.18
N ALA A 53 16.17 -23.27 -13.54
CA ALA A 53 16.27 -23.70 -12.15
C ALA A 53 15.97 -22.57 -11.15
N GLY A 54 16.05 -21.30 -11.58
CA GLY A 54 15.85 -20.13 -10.73
C GLY A 54 17.02 -19.14 -10.76
N PHE A 55 17.15 -18.37 -9.69
CA PHE A 55 18.20 -17.36 -9.52
C PHE A 55 18.99 -17.58 -8.22
N PRO A 56 20.32 -17.76 -8.28
CA PRO A 56 21.13 -17.97 -7.09
C PRO A 56 21.36 -16.66 -6.33
N ILE A 57 21.21 -16.69 -5.01
CA ILE A 57 21.47 -15.57 -4.11
C ILE A 57 22.34 -16.01 -2.93
N PHE A 58 23.40 -15.27 -2.67
CA PHE A 58 24.21 -15.36 -1.46
C PHE A 58 23.67 -14.37 -0.45
N THR A 59 23.48 -14.81 0.79
CA THR A 59 22.98 -13.96 1.87
C THR A 59 24.09 -13.71 2.89
N GLN A 60 23.96 -12.68 3.72
CA GLN A 60 24.94 -12.44 4.79
C GLN A 60 25.03 -13.62 5.78
N ALA A 61 23.96 -14.40 5.92
CA ALA A 61 23.93 -15.55 6.81
C ALA A 61 24.70 -16.77 6.25
N ASP A 62 24.84 -16.87 4.92
CA ASP A 62 25.56 -17.95 4.24
C ASP A 62 26.24 -17.40 2.98
N PRO A 63 27.46 -16.85 3.11
CA PRO A 63 28.17 -16.19 2.00
C PRO A 63 28.86 -17.18 1.07
N ASP A 64 29.08 -18.43 1.49
CA ASP A 64 29.85 -19.40 0.70
C ASP A 64 28.95 -20.32 -0.13
N ARG A 65 27.67 -20.44 0.23
CA ARG A 65 26.71 -21.28 -0.49
C ARG A 65 25.52 -20.46 -1.04
N PRO A 66 25.27 -20.49 -2.36
CA PRO A 66 24.12 -19.80 -2.91
C PRO A 66 22.83 -20.54 -2.57
N ARG A 67 21.83 -19.79 -2.12
CA ARG A 67 20.44 -20.26 -2.07
C ARG A 67 19.80 -20.03 -3.43
N LEU A 68 19.14 -21.04 -3.98
CA LEU A 68 18.45 -20.89 -5.26
C LEU A 68 17.00 -20.45 -5.02
N ILE A 69 16.63 -19.30 -5.59
CA ILE A 69 15.24 -18.84 -5.59
C ILE A 69 14.54 -19.45 -6.81
N PRO A 70 13.45 -20.21 -6.64
CA PRO A 70 12.73 -20.81 -7.76
C PRO A 70 12.19 -19.75 -8.72
N LEU A 71 12.33 -20.00 -10.03
CA LEU A 71 11.82 -19.09 -11.07
C LEU A 71 10.31 -18.78 -10.88
N ALA A 72 9.55 -19.72 -10.30
CA ALA A 72 8.13 -19.54 -10.05
C ALA A 72 7.76 -18.40 -9.11
N ASP A 73 8.68 -18.09 -8.19
CA ASP A 73 8.47 -17.10 -7.16
C ASP A 73 9.09 -15.76 -7.56
N ILE A 74 9.83 -15.70 -8.67
CA ILE A 74 10.54 -14.51 -9.12
C ILE A 74 9.66 -13.73 -10.08
N LYS A 75 9.47 -12.46 -9.76
CA LYS A 75 8.85 -11.48 -10.64
C LYS A 75 9.91 -10.81 -11.52
N TYR A 76 10.88 -10.17 -10.89
CA TYR A 76 12.09 -9.64 -11.51
C TYR A 76 13.20 -9.53 -10.48
N VAL A 77 14.44 -9.42 -10.96
CA VAL A 77 15.63 -9.23 -10.12
C VAL A 77 16.30 -7.94 -10.53
N VAL A 78 16.48 -7.03 -9.57
CA VAL A 78 17.27 -5.81 -9.74
C VAL A 78 18.73 -6.15 -9.52
N LEU A 79 19.60 -5.76 -10.46
CA LEU A 79 21.04 -5.94 -10.38
C LEU A 79 21.67 -4.61 -9.95
N GLY A 80 22.02 -4.52 -8.67
CA GLY A 80 22.56 -3.32 -8.03
C GLY A 80 21.68 -2.81 -6.89
N SER A 81 21.92 -1.57 -6.47
CA SER A 81 21.12 -0.88 -5.46
C SER A 81 20.45 0.34 -6.07
N VAL A 82 19.16 0.53 -5.76
CA VAL A 82 18.44 1.76 -6.12
C VAL A 82 19.02 3.01 -5.46
N GLU A 83 19.82 2.85 -4.40
CA GLU A 83 20.52 3.90 -3.67
C GLU A 83 21.93 4.20 -4.18
N ASP A 84 22.40 3.48 -5.22
CA ASP A 84 23.72 3.76 -5.79
C ASP A 84 23.74 5.17 -6.44
N PRO A 85 24.61 6.09 -5.97
CA PRO A 85 24.70 7.44 -6.52
C PRO A 85 25.18 7.46 -7.98
N ASN A 86 25.82 6.39 -8.44
CA ASN A 86 26.40 6.25 -9.78
C ASN A 86 25.45 5.57 -10.77
N LEU A 87 24.17 5.40 -10.45
CA LEU A 87 23.19 4.90 -11.42
C LEU A 87 23.18 5.75 -12.69
N GLU A 88 23.00 5.09 -13.83
CA GLU A 88 22.91 5.73 -15.13
C GLU A 88 21.71 6.68 -15.16
N ALA A 89 21.91 7.87 -15.74
CA ALA A 89 20.85 8.85 -15.92
C ALA A 89 19.74 8.28 -16.80
N ASP A 90 18.48 8.58 -16.47
CA ASP A 90 17.36 8.21 -17.34
C ASP A 90 17.51 8.93 -18.70
N PRO A 91 17.71 8.20 -19.81
CA PRO A 91 17.93 8.81 -21.12
C PRO A 91 16.68 9.52 -21.66
N GLY A 92 15.51 9.26 -21.08
CA GLY A 92 14.24 9.91 -21.41
C GLY A 92 13.88 9.74 -22.89
N GLU A 93 13.53 10.84 -23.55
CA GLU A 93 13.17 10.82 -24.98
C GLU A 93 14.37 10.58 -25.91
N LYS A 94 15.61 10.75 -25.43
CA LYS A 94 16.84 10.58 -26.24
C LYS A 94 17.38 9.15 -26.24
N ALA A 95 16.65 8.20 -25.68
CA ALA A 95 17.09 6.81 -25.55
C ALA A 95 17.19 6.12 -26.91
N GLU A 96 18.34 5.47 -27.17
CA GLU A 96 18.53 4.62 -28.36
C GLU A 96 17.86 3.24 -28.21
N GLY A 97 17.54 2.81 -26.99
CA GLY A 97 16.89 1.53 -26.69
C GLY A 97 15.35 1.58 -26.81
N ARG A 98 14.73 0.43 -27.14
CA ARG A 98 13.26 0.32 -27.24
C ARG A 98 12.63 0.50 -25.85
N LYS A 99 11.78 1.51 -25.69
CA LYS A 99 11.02 1.74 -24.43
C LYS A 99 9.86 0.75 -24.37
N ALA A 100 9.68 0.14 -23.20
CA ALA A 100 8.59 -0.79 -22.96
C ALA A 100 7.96 -0.54 -21.59
N ILE A 101 6.65 -0.78 -21.49
CA ILE A 101 5.96 -0.92 -20.22
C ILE A 101 5.71 -2.40 -20.01
N LEU A 102 6.30 -2.94 -18.94
CA LEU A 102 6.16 -4.32 -18.53
C LEU A 102 4.98 -4.43 -17.57
N ARG A 103 3.96 -5.23 -17.93
CA ARG A 103 2.90 -5.59 -16.99
C ARG A 103 3.15 -6.98 -16.45
N PHE A 104 3.15 -7.12 -15.13
CA PHE A 104 3.28 -8.41 -14.47
C PHE A 104 1.91 -8.99 -14.10
N ARG A 105 1.86 -10.30 -13.84
CA ARG A 105 0.61 -11.03 -13.54
C ARG A 105 -0.08 -10.59 -12.25
N ASP A 106 0.64 -9.95 -11.33
CA ASP A 106 0.08 -9.33 -10.12
C ASP A 106 -0.52 -7.93 -10.37
N GLY A 107 -0.43 -7.44 -11.60
CA GLY A 107 -0.99 -6.16 -12.03
C GLY A 107 -0.05 -4.96 -11.90
N GLU A 108 1.19 -5.14 -11.41
CA GLU A 108 2.18 -4.07 -11.38
C GLU A 108 2.68 -3.74 -12.79
N TRP A 109 2.89 -2.44 -13.05
CA TRP A 109 3.43 -1.93 -14.30
C TRP A 109 4.78 -1.28 -14.04
N ILE A 110 5.79 -1.70 -14.79
CA ILE A 110 7.14 -1.17 -14.66
C ILE A 110 7.60 -0.60 -16.01
N PRO A 111 7.90 0.71 -16.08
CA PRO A 111 8.53 1.29 -17.26
C PRO A 111 9.99 0.84 -17.32
N ALA A 112 10.42 0.35 -18.49
CA ALA A 112 11.77 -0.12 -18.68
C ALA A 112 12.28 0.12 -20.10
N TYR A 113 13.60 0.21 -20.24
CA TYR A 113 14.28 0.18 -21.52
C TYR A 113 14.73 -1.25 -21.80
N MET A 114 14.46 -1.74 -23.01
CA MET A 114 14.95 -3.05 -23.44
C MET A 114 16.44 -2.95 -23.72
N ASP A 115 17.21 -3.93 -23.27
CA ASP A 115 18.63 -4.04 -23.60
C ASP A 115 18.80 -4.93 -24.85
N PRO A 116 19.09 -4.35 -26.03
CA PRO A 116 19.23 -5.13 -27.27
C PRO A 116 20.52 -5.95 -27.32
N SER A 117 21.46 -5.72 -26.39
CA SER A 117 22.77 -6.40 -26.37
C SER A 117 22.74 -7.77 -25.71
N GLN A 118 21.66 -8.13 -25.01
CA GLN A 118 21.53 -9.41 -24.30
C GLN A 118 20.50 -10.32 -24.99
N ALA A 119 20.92 -11.55 -25.30
CA ALA A 119 20.06 -12.55 -25.91
C ALA A 119 18.90 -12.90 -24.97
N ASN A 120 17.67 -12.82 -25.50
CA ASN A 120 16.49 -13.27 -24.78
C ASN A 120 16.47 -14.80 -24.82
N ASP A 121 16.88 -15.43 -23.73
CA ASP A 121 16.91 -16.89 -23.57
C ASP A 121 15.51 -17.50 -23.36
N GLY A 122 14.47 -16.66 -23.37
CA GLY A 122 13.07 -17.03 -23.17
C GLY A 122 12.68 -17.22 -21.71
N VAL A 123 13.65 -17.29 -20.79
CA VAL A 123 13.44 -17.48 -19.35
C VAL A 123 13.38 -16.12 -18.66
N GLY A 124 14.33 -15.24 -18.97
CA GLY A 124 14.42 -13.89 -18.42
C GLY A 124 14.55 -12.84 -19.51
N LEU A 125 13.99 -11.68 -19.24
CA LEU A 125 14.08 -10.50 -20.08
C LEU A 125 14.98 -9.46 -19.42
N ALA A 126 16.16 -9.24 -20.01
CA ALA A 126 17.07 -8.18 -19.58
C ALA A 126 16.50 -6.80 -19.93
N VAL A 127 16.36 -5.95 -18.91
CA VAL A 127 15.81 -4.60 -19.04
C VAL A 127 16.54 -3.62 -18.14
N LYS A 128 16.38 -2.34 -18.39
CA LYS A 128 16.74 -1.27 -17.45
C LYS A 128 15.48 -0.62 -16.93
N ILE A 129 15.13 -0.87 -15.66
CA ILE A 129 13.95 -0.29 -15.01
C ILE A 129 14.15 1.20 -14.82
N ARG A 130 13.14 1.99 -15.19
CA ARG A 130 13.15 3.44 -15.08
C ARG A 130 12.63 3.89 -13.71
N LEU A 131 13.50 4.54 -12.93
CA LEU A 131 13.20 5.11 -11.62
C LEU A 131 12.78 6.57 -11.78
N THR A 132 11.50 6.81 -12.10
CA THR A 132 10.96 8.12 -12.50
C THR A 132 11.26 9.25 -11.50
N GLU A 133 11.07 9.00 -10.20
CA GLU A 133 11.28 10.01 -9.15
C GLU A 133 12.75 10.43 -9.01
N ARG A 134 13.68 9.54 -9.36
CA ARG A 134 15.13 9.77 -9.26
C ARG A 134 15.75 10.19 -10.59
N GLN A 135 15.01 10.11 -11.70
CA GLN A 135 15.54 10.30 -13.06
C GLN A 135 16.79 9.44 -13.33
N ARG A 136 16.71 8.17 -12.94
CA ARG A 136 17.76 7.16 -13.11
C ARG A 136 17.18 5.88 -13.71
N VAL A 137 18.05 5.04 -14.25
CA VAL A 137 17.70 3.67 -14.65
C VAL A 137 18.56 2.66 -13.89
N ILE A 138 17.99 1.48 -13.66
CA ILE A 138 18.69 0.39 -12.97
C ILE A 138 18.56 -0.92 -13.75
N PRO A 139 19.66 -1.67 -13.97
CA PRO A 139 19.59 -2.96 -14.64
C PRO A 139 18.75 -3.97 -13.86
N ALA A 140 17.93 -4.73 -14.57
CA ALA A 140 17.10 -5.77 -14.00
C ALA A 140 16.85 -6.90 -15.00
N VAL A 141 16.44 -8.06 -14.49
CA VAL A 141 16.00 -9.19 -15.30
C VAL A 141 14.57 -9.53 -14.89
N ALA A 142 13.62 -9.31 -15.78
CA ALA A 142 12.23 -9.67 -15.57
C ALA A 142 12.00 -11.14 -15.91
N ALA A 143 11.29 -11.89 -15.06
CA ALA A 143 10.93 -13.26 -15.38
C ALA A 143 9.86 -13.27 -16.48
N SER A 144 10.15 -13.89 -17.63
CA SER A 144 9.22 -13.91 -18.77
C SER A 144 7.87 -14.54 -18.39
N ARG A 145 7.87 -15.54 -17.51
CA ARG A 145 6.65 -16.17 -16.98
C ARG A 145 5.81 -15.25 -16.09
N ALA A 146 6.43 -14.25 -15.47
CA ALA A 146 5.76 -13.31 -14.57
C ALA A 146 5.13 -12.15 -15.36
N LEU A 147 5.59 -11.93 -16.60
CA LEU A 147 5.01 -10.94 -17.51
C LEU A 147 3.65 -11.42 -18.02
N LEU A 148 2.67 -10.52 -17.99
CA LEU A 148 1.34 -10.69 -18.57
C LEU A 148 1.29 -10.06 -19.96
N GLU A 149 1.79 -8.84 -20.10
CA GLU A 149 1.94 -8.16 -21.38
C GLU A 149 3.16 -7.23 -21.38
N MET A 150 3.65 -6.92 -22.57
CA MET A 150 4.69 -5.95 -22.81
C MET A 150 4.23 -5.02 -23.92
N GLN A 151 4.20 -3.72 -23.63
CA GLN A 151 3.77 -2.70 -24.57
C GLN A 151 4.96 -1.81 -24.93
N PHE A 152 5.32 -1.76 -26.21
CA PHE A 152 6.34 -0.85 -26.70
C PHE A 152 5.75 0.55 -26.85
N VAL A 153 6.50 1.57 -26.43
CA VAL A 153 6.06 2.97 -26.47
C VAL A 153 7.12 3.83 -27.16
N ASP A 154 6.69 4.80 -27.96
CA ASP A 154 7.61 5.72 -28.63
C ASP A 154 7.99 6.90 -27.73
N THR A 155 7.03 7.38 -26.94
CA THR A 155 7.21 8.45 -25.93
C THR A 155 6.64 8.02 -24.58
N TRP A 156 7.14 8.58 -23.48
CA TRP A 156 6.63 8.27 -22.14
C TRP A 156 5.26 8.94 -21.82
N THR A 157 4.65 9.66 -22.78
CA THR A 157 3.51 10.57 -22.56
C THR A 157 2.24 10.30 -23.39
N THR A 158 2.22 9.32 -24.31
CA THR A 158 1.03 9.05 -25.14
C THR A 158 0.16 7.88 -24.64
N LEU A 159 -1.10 8.18 -24.29
CA LEU A 159 -2.27 7.27 -24.32
C LEU A 159 -3.28 7.87 -25.34
N PRO A 160 -4.00 7.08 -26.18
CA PRO A 160 -4.87 7.66 -27.21
C PRO A 160 -6.23 8.16 -26.66
N GLU A 161 -6.71 9.29 -27.18
CA GLU A 161 -7.93 10.04 -26.76
C GLU A 161 -9.24 9.68 -27.50
N GLY A 162 -10.39 10.00 -26.85
CA GLY A 162 -11.71 10.22 -27.48
C GLY A 162 -12.64 11.17 -26.66
N PRO A 163 -13.67 11.83 -27.26
CA PRO A 163 -14.20 13.14 -26.80
C PRO A 163 -15.63 13.18 -26.14
N THR A 164 -16.04 14.35 -25.64
CA THR A 164 -17.32 14.92 -25.10
C THR A 164 -17.22 16.47 -25.25
N PRO A 165 -18.29 17.31 -25.20
CA PRO A 165 -18.81 17.87 -23.92
C PRO A 165 -20.30 18.40 -23.87
N GLN A 166 -20.91 18.40 -22.66
CA GLN A 166 -21.74 19.42 -21.93
C GLN A 166 -23.23 19.84 -22.25
N ARG A 167 -24.13 19.63 -21.26
CA ARG A 167 -24.85 20.63 -20.38
C ARG A 167 -26.43 20.74 -20.19
N ARG A 168 -27.21 19.80 -19.58
CA ARG A 168 -28.15 19.96 -18.37
C ARG A 168 -28.92 18.70 -17.87
N ARG A 169 -28.75 18.22 -16.61
CA ARG A 169 -29.48 17.10 -15.89
C ARG A 169 -29.52 15.72 -16.60
N SER A 170 -29.75 15.70 -17.92
CA SER A 170 -29.13 14.79 -18.89
C SER A 170 -27.59 14.88 -18.88
N ASP A 171 -27.01 15.81 -18.13
CA ASP A 171 -25.56 15.92 -17.86
C ASP A 171 -25.00 14.99 -16.84
N ILE A 172 -25.82 14.69 -15.84
CA ILE A 172 -25.41 13.80 -14.77
C ILE A 172 -25.41 12.37 -15.33
N GLU A 173 -26.26 12.13 -16.33
CA GLU A 173 -26.36 10.89 -17.11
C GLU A 173 -25.33 10.84 -18.26
N GLN A 174 -24.96 11.97 -18.89
CA GLN A 174 -23.85 12.07 -19.85
C GLN A 174 -22.46 12.19 -19.20
N ALA A 175 -22.38 12.45 -17.88
CA ALA A 175 -21.15 12.38 -17.09
C ALA A 175 -20.63 10.94 -16.91
N ALA A 176 -21.34 9.95 -17.44
CA ALA A 176 -20.82 8.60 -17.65
C ALA A 176 -19.72 8.52 -18.75
N ALA A 177 -19.43 9.55 -19.56
CA ALA A 177 -18.91 9.27 -20.91
C ALA A 177 -17.42 9.56 -21.24
N ARG A 178 -16.48 9.89 -20.32
CA ARG A 178 -15.06 10.11 -20.70
C ARG A 178 -14.01 9.55 -19.72
N GLN A 179 -13.77 8.23 -19.83
CA GLN A 179 -12.65 7.42 -19.27
C GLN A 179 -12.45 7.37 -17.72
N GLY A 180 -13.19 8.11 -16.90
CA GLY A 180 -13.01 8.19 -15.43
C GLY A 180 -13.88 7.24 -14.58
N LYS A 181 -13.36 6.07 -14.21
CA LYS A 181 -13.95 5.20 -13.16
C LYS A 181 -13.30 5.48 -11.81
N ASP A 182 -14.00 6.21 -10.94
CA ASP A 182 -13.61 6.34 -9.55
C ASP A 182 -13.96 5.04 -8.80
N LEU A 183 -12.95 4.19 -8.56
CA LEU A 183 -13.11 2.93 -7.82
C LEU A 183 -13.71 3.14 -6.43
N HIS A 184 -13.47 4.28 -5.77
CA HIS A 184 -14.05 4.56 -4.46
C HIS A 184 -15.55 4.85 -4.57
N LYS A 185 -15.99 5.55 -5.62
CA LYS A 185 -17.41 5.80 -5.86
C LYS A 185 -18.14 4.51 -6.23
N LEU A 186 -17.54 3.66 -7.06
CA LEU A 186 -18.08 2.35 -7.42
C LEU A 186 -18.12 1.40 -6.21
N ALA A 187 -17.08 1.44 -5.36
CA ALA A 187 -17.05 0.67 -4.12
C ALA A 187 -18.17 1.10 -3.15
N ASN A 188 -18.42 2.41 -3.02
CA ASN A 188 -19.48 2.92 -2.16
C ASN A 188 -20.89 2.52 -2.67
N ASP A 189 -21.12 2.59 -3.98
CA ASP A 189 -22.40 2.16 -4.58
C ASP A 189 -22.65 0.66 -4.36
N PHE A 190 -21.63 -0.17 -4.61
CA PHE A 190 -21.73 -1.61 -4.42
C PHE A 190 -21.84 -2.02 -2.95
N ARG A 191 -21.20 -1.28 -2.04
CA ARG A 191 -21.40 -1.43 -0.60
C ARG A 191 -22.85 -1.15 -0.20
N ASP A 192 -23.43 -0.05 -0.67
CA ASP A 192 -24.81 0.32 -0.32
C ASP A 192 -25.81 -0.73 -0.84
N ARG A 193 -25.53 -1.35 -2.00
CA ARG A 193 -26.29 -2.48 -2.54
C ARG A 193 -26.07 -3.78 -1.75
N LEU A 194 -24.83 -4.08 -1.34
CA LEU A 194 -24.52 -5.21 -0.45
C LEU A 194 -25.30 -5.14 0.88
N ALA A 195 -25.49 -3.93 1.44
CA ALA A 195 -26.22 -3.72 2.69
C ALA A 195 -27.73 -4.08 2.62
N LEU A 196 -28.30 -4.11 1.41
CA LEU A 196 -29.70 -4.48 1.18
C LEU A 196 -29.89 -6.00 0.94
N VAL A 197 -28.79 -6.74 0.76
CA VAL A 197 -28.79 -8.18 0.49
C VAL A 197 -28.86 -8.95 1.81
N ARG A 198 -29.86 -9.83 1.94
CA ARG A 198 -29.98 -10.76 3.09
C ARG A 198 -29.27 -12.08 2.78
N ASP A 199 -27.97 -12.15 3.10
CA ASP A 199 -27.12 -13.33 2.88
C ASP A 199 -26.33 -13.70 4.16
N ALA A 200 -26.36 -14.98 4.53
CA ALA A 200 -25.70 -15.47 5.76
C ALA A 200 -24.17 -15.35 5.73
N GLY A 201 -23.56 -15.38 4.54
CA GLY A 201 -22.13 -15.17 4.31
C GLY A 201 -21.73 -13.70 4.40
N LEU A 202 -22.65 -12.74 4.26
CA LEU A 202 -22.41 -11.32 4.50
C LEU A 202 -22.60 -10.92 5.98
N THR A 203 -23.23 -11.77 6.79
CA THR A 203 -23.45 -11.56 8.23
C THR A 203 -22.59 -12.45 9.13
N THR A 204 -21.64 -13.20 8.55
CA THR A 204 -20.80 -14.17 9.26
C THR A 204 -19.59 -13.53 9.95
N GLY A 205 -19.21 -14.09 11.10
CA GLY A 205 -17.97 -13.77 11.82
C GLY A 205 -16.69 -14.23 11.12
N ASP A 206 -16.81 -15.21 10.22
CA ASP A 206 -15.70 -15.80 9.47
C ASP A 206 -15.27 -14.90 8.31
N THR A 207 -14.12 -14.24 8.46
CA THR A 207 -13.49 -13.37 7.45
C THR A 207 -13.36 -14.02 6.08
N LEU A 208 -13.11 -15.33 6.01
CA LEU A 208 -12.97 -16.05 4.74
C LEU A 208 -14.32 -16.31 4.06
N ALA A 209 -15.36 -16.59 4.84
CA ALA A 209 -16.72 -16.70 4.33
C ALA A 209 -17.25 -15.33 3.87
N PHE A 210 -16.96 -14.27 4.63
CA PHE A 210 -17.31 -12.89 4.30
C PHE A 210 -16.65 -12.41 3.00
N SER A 211 -15.34 -12.61 2.86
CA SER A 211 -14.61 -12.24 1.64
C SER A 211 -15.13 -12.95 0.39
N ARG A 212 -15.50 -14.22 0.53
CA ARG A 212 -16.13 -15.00 -0.56
C ARG A 212 -17.51 -14.47 -0.92
N ALA A 213 -18.35 -14.15 0.07
CA ALA A 213 -19.67 -13.60 -0.17
C ALA A 213 -19.58 -12.25 -0.90
N VAL A 214 -18.72 -11.33 -0.45
CA VAL A 214 -18.49 -10.03 -1.11
C VAL A 214 -18.04 -10.20 -2.56
N ARG A 215 -17.12 -11.13 -2.84
CA ARG A 215 -16.66 -11.41 -4.22
C ARG A 215 -17.77 -11.99 -5.09
N THR A 216 -18.61 -12.89 -4.57
CA THR A 216 -19.76 -13.45 -5.31
C THR A 216 -20.77 -12.38 -5.69
N TYR A 217 -21.10 -11.47 -4.77
CA TYR A 217 -22.05 -10.38 -5.05
C TYR A 217 -21.44 -9.28 -5.93
N LEU A 218 -20.14 -9.01 -5.78
CA LEU A 218 -19.41 -8.13 -6.68
C LEU A 218 -19.51 -8.61 -8.13
N ASP A 219 -19.34 -9.91 -8.37
CA ASP A 219 -19.46 -10.50 -9.72
C ASP A 219 -20.85 -10.29 -10.30
N ARG A 220 -21.88 -10.44 -9.47
CA ARG A 220 -23.27 -10.22 -9.87
C ARG A 220 -23.53 -8.76 -10.23
N PHE A 221 -23.13 -7.82 -9.37
CA PHE A 221 -23.34 -6.39 -9.61
C PHE A 221 -22.55 -5.87 -10.81
N LEU A 222 -21.32 -6.35 -11.03
CA LEU A 222 -20.55 -6.04 -12.22
C LEU A 222 -21.25 -6.53 -13.50
N ALA A 223 -21.90 -7.71 -13.45
CA ALA A 223 -22.66 -8.23 -14.58
C ALA A 223 -23.97 -7.45 -14.83
N GLU A 224 -24.72 -7.13 -13.77
CA GLU A 224 -25.96 -6.35 -13.82
C GLU A 224 -25.74 -4.95 -14.42
N ASP A 225 -24.67 -4.28 -13.99
CA ASP A 225 -24.35 -2.92 -14.44
C ASP A 225 -23.52 -2.89 -15.75
N SER A 226 -23.25 -4.06 -16.35
CA SER A 226 -22.40 -4.21 -17.54
C SER A 226 -20.99 -3.60 -17.37
N ILE A 227 -20.45 -3.65 -16.15
CA ILE A 227 -19.14 -3.11 -15.80
C ILE A 227 -18.10 -4.23 -15.91
N THR A 228 -17.27 -4.17 -16.95
CA THR A 228 -16.08 -5.01 -17.06
C THR A 228 -14.91 -4.37 -16.32
N LEU A 229 -14.34 -5.13 -15.38
CA LEU A 229 -13.11 -4.83 -14.67
C LEU A 229 -12.12 -5.96 -14.89
N ASN A 230 -10.84 -5.64 -14.99
CA ASN A 230 -9.82 -6.66 -15.00
C ASN A 230 -9.71 -7.34 -13.61
N PRO A 231 -9.15 -8.55 -13.49
CA PRO A 231 -9.09 -9.26 -12.20
C PRO A 231 -8.39 -8.46 -11.08
N GLY A 232 -7.42 -7.61 -11.42
CA GLY A 232 -6.73 -6.74 -10.46
C GLY A 232 -7.59 -5.57 -9.99
N GLU A 233 -8.29 -4.89 -10.90
CA GLU A 233 -9.28 -3.85 -10.56
C GLU A 233 -10.46 -4.43 -9.79
N LYS A 234 -10.87 -5.64 -10.15
CA LYS A 234 -11.92 -6.38 -9.46
C LYS A 234 -11.46 -6.81 -8.07
N SER A 235 -10.21 -7.24 -7.90
CA SER A 235 -9.65 -7.55 -6.59
C SER A 235 -9.40 -6.29 -5.76
N ALA A 236 -8.94 -5.20 -6.37
CA ALA A 236 -8.77 -3.90 -5.72
C ALA A 236 -10.13 -3.31 -5.33
N LEU A 237 -11.14 -3.41 -6.18
CA LEU A 237 -12.52 -3.05 -5.86
C LEU A 237 -13.10 -3.96 -4.79
N ALA A 238 -12.87 -5.28 -4.86
CA ALA A 238 -13.22 -6.21 -3.81
C ALA A 238 -12.50 -5.87 -2.51
N ASP A 239 -11.26 -5.40 -2.53
CA ASP A 239 -10.49 -5.02 -1.36
C ASP A 239 -10.91 -3.65 -0.82
N ILE A 240 -11.28 -2.70 -1.67
CA ILE A 240 -11.84 -1.40 -1.26
C ILE A 240 -13.22 -1.63 -0.69
N ILE A 241 -14.05 -2.45 -1.33
CA ILE A 241 -15.33 -2.91 -0.81
C ILE A 241 -15.08 -3.75 0.42
N LEU A 242 -14.09 -4.63 0.54
CA LEU A 242 -13.84 -5.33 1.79
C LEU A 242 -13.34 -4.38 2.87
N ARG A 243 -12.55 -3.35 2.55
CA ARG A 243 -12.14 -2.34 3.53
C ARG A 243 -13.29 -1.39 3.91
N ALA A 244 -14.25 -1.15 3.01
CA ALA A 244 -15.39 -0.25 3.18
C ALA A 244 -16.70 -0.95 3.56
N ALA A 245 -16.79 -2.26 3.33
CA ALA A 245 -17.90 -3.18 3.50
C ALA A 245 -17.54 -4.33 4.44
N VAL A 246 -16.29 -4.45 4.94
CA VAL A 246 -16.08 -4.94 6.32
C VAL A 246 -16.85 -3.94 7.16
N GLY A 247 -18.12 -4.27 7.30
CA GLY A 247 -18.96 -3.57 8.20
C GLY A 247 -18.32 -3.74 9.56
N TYR A 248 -18.21 -2.64 10.26
CA TYR A 248 -18.12 -2.67 11.71
C TYR A 248 -19.46 -3.12 12.32
N GLY A 249 -20.36 -3.62 11.47
CA GLY A 249 -21.58 -4.32 11.79
C GLY A 249 -22.57 -3.30 12.33
N PRO A 250 -23.03 -3.47 13.57
CA PRO A 250 -23.90 -2.49 14.20
C PRO A 250 -23.32 -1.06 14.21
N LEU A 251 -21.98 -0.90 14.18
CA LEU A 251 -21.33 0.41 14.28
C LEU A 251 -21.26 1.21 12.97
N ASP A 252 -21.53 0.62 11.81
CA ASP A 252 -21.36 1.30 10.53
C ASP A 252 -22.18 2.58 10.39
N PRO A 253 -23.47 2.63 10.77
CA PRO A 253 -24.24 3.87 10.69
C PRO A 253 -23.63 4.98 11.55
N LEU A 254 -23.06 4.64 12.71
CA LEU A 254 -22.44 5.59 13.64
C LEU A 254 -21.09 6.11 13.11
N LEU A 255 -20.33 5.25 12.43
CA LEU A 255 -19.06 5.61 11.80
C LEU A 255 -19.25 6.51 10.58
N HIS A 256 -20.35 6.34 9.84
CA HIS A 256 -20.69 7.23 8.72
C HIS A 256 -21.38 8.54 9.15
N ASP A 257 -21.98 8.59 10.34
CA ASP A 257 -22.68 9.77 10.85
C ASP A 257 -21.69 10.89 11.25
N ARG A 258 -21.57 11.93 10.42
CA ARG A 258 -20.70 13.09 10.66
C ARG A 258 -21.03 13.88 11.94
N SER A 259 -22.22 13.71 12.52
CA SER A 259 -22.58 14.36 13.78
C SER A 259 -21.94 13.69 15.00
N VAL A 260 -21.54 12.43 14.87
CA VAL A 260 -20.89 11.64 15.93
C VAL A 260 -19.40 11.95 15.96
N SER A 261 -18.88 12.32 17.13
CA SER A 261 -17.45 12.55 17.36
C SER A 261 -16.74 11.36 18.02
N GLU A 262 -17.45 10.60 18.85
CA GLU A 262 -16.90 9.47 19.59
C GLU A 262 -17.95 8.36 19.73
N ILE A 263 -17.49 7.10 19.67
CA ILE A 263 -18.30 5.90 19.86
C ILE A 263 -17.64 5.10 20.99
N MET A 264 -18.41 4.72 22.00
CA MET A 264 -17.96 3.91 23.13
C MET A 264 -18.83 2.66 23.24
N VAL A 265 -18.19 1.49 23.30
CA VAL A 265 -18.84 0.20 23.47
C VAL A 265 -18.28 -0.46 24.71
N ASN A 266 -19.12 -0.62 25.73
CA ASN A 266 -18.73 -1.25 27.00
C ASN A 266 -19.18 -2.72 27.10
N GLY A 267 -19.85 -3.22 26.06
CA GLY A 267 -20.41 -4.56 25.95
C GLY A 267 -21.43 -4.62 24.81
N PRO A 268 -21.97 -5.80 24.49
CA PRO A 268 -22.84 -5.99 23.32
C PRO A 268 -24.10 -5.11 23.33
N ASP A 269 -24.70 -4.89 24.51
CA ASP A 269 -25.91 -4.07 24.68
C ASP A 269 -25.64 -2.61 25.13
N GLN A 270 -24.37 -2.21 25.15
CA GLN A 270 -23.91 -0.96 25.76
C GLN A 270 -23.09 -0.13 24.77
N VAL A 271 -23.76 0.43 23.77
CA VAL A 271 -23.19 1.38 22.80
C VAL A 271 -23.62 2.81 23.14
N PHE A 272 -22.64 3.71 23.24
CA PHE A 272 -22.82 5.13 23.48
C PHE A 272 -22.15 5.94 22.38
N ILE A 273 -22.71 7.11 22.08
CA ILE A 273 -22.15 8.06 21.12
C ILE A 273 -22.09 9.45 21.71
N GLU A 274 -21.06 10.19 21.33
CA GLU A 274 -20.93 11.61 21.60
C GLU A 274 -21.36 12.41 20.37
N ARG A 275 -22.28 13.36 20.56
CA ARG A 275 -22.64 14.37 19.55
C ARG A 275 -22.50 15.75 20.17
N ARG A 276 -21.63 16.59 19.60
CA ARG A 276 -21.42 17.98 20.05
C ARG A 276 -21.17 18.08 21.58
N GLY A 277 -20.37 17.19 22.17
CA GLY A 277 -20.10 17.19 23.62
C GLY A 277 -21.14 16.46 24.48
N VAL A 278 -22.25 15.99 23.91
CA VAL A 278 -23.31 15.31 24.66
C VAL A 278 -23.24 13.80 24.43
N LEU A 279 -23.11 13.06 25.53
CA LEU A 279 -23.12 11.59 25.53
C LEU A 279 -24.55 11.06 25.52
N THR A 280 -24.86 10.16 24.61
CA THR A 280 -26.18 9.51 24.51
C THR A 280 -26.03 8.02 24.22
N LYS A 281 -26.97 7.20 24.72
CA LYS A 281 -27.01 5.77 24.36
C LYS A 281 -27.49 5.65 22.91
N ALA A 282 -26.77 4.89 22.10
CA ALA A 282 -27.15 4.63 20.72
C ALA A 282 -28.20 3.51 20.64
N ASP A 283 -29.07 3.59 19.65
CA ASP A 283 -30.04 2.53 19.32
C ASP A 283 -29.40 1.45 18.43
N VAL A 284 -28.26 0.93 18.93
CA VAL A 284 -27.40 -0.02 18.25
C VAL A 284 -26.91 -1.01 19.30
N ARG A 285 -26.93 -2.30 18.95
CA ARG A 285 -26.43 -3.38 19.80
C ARG A 285 -25.77 -4.47 18.95
N PHE A 286 -24.86 -5.20 19.59
CA PHE A 286 -24.34 -6.45 19.07
C PHE A 286 -25.23 -7.61 19.54
N ASP A 287 -25.23 -8.70 18.80
CA ASP A 287 -25.98 -9.91 19.11
C ASP A 287 -25.42 -10.61 20.36
N ASP A 288 -24.08 -10.65 20.49
CA ASP A 288 -23.37 -11.22 21.64
C ASP A 288 -21.94 -10.68 21.79
N GLU A 289 -21.22 -11.13 22.83
CA GLU A 289 -19.81 -10.79 23.06
C GLU A 289 -18.89 -11.26 21.91
N ASN A 290 -19.23 -12.35 21.23
CA ASN A 290 -18.39 -12.91 20.17
C ASN A 290 -18.42 -12.00 18.94
N GLN A 291 -19.60 -11.52 18.54
CA GLN A 291 -19.75 -10.59 17.44
C GLN A 291 -19.00 -9.27 17.70
N LEU A 292 -19.03 -8.78 18.95
CA LEU A 292 -18.24 -7.61 19.35
C LEU A 292 -16.73 -7.89 19.25
N LEU A 293 -16.27 -9.04 19.76
CA LEU A 293 -14.86 -9.44 19.70
C LEU A 293 -14.36 -9.61 18.26
N GLU A 294 -15.16 -10.22 17.39
CA GLU A 294 -14.87 -10.35 15.97
C GLU A 294 -14.80 -9.00 15.28
N THR A 295 -15.72 -8.07 15.61
CA THR A 295 -15.69 -6.70 15.10
C THR A 295 -14.40 -5.98 15.51
N ILE A 296 -13.98 -6.10 16.77
CA ILE A 296 -12.71 -5.55 17.27
C ILE A 296 -11.52 -6.15 16.51
N ARG A 297 -11.47 -7.48 16.34
CA ARG A 297 -10.39 -8.15 15.60
C ARG A 297 -10.33 -7.68 14.15
N ARG A 298 -11.48 -7.55 13.48
CA ARG A 298 -11.57 -7.03 12.10
C ARG A 298 -11.04 -5.60 12.01
N MET A 299 -11.43 -4.71 12.94
CA MET A 299 -10.91 -3.33 12.99
C MET A 299 -9.38 -3.31 13.09
N VAL A 300 -8.83 -4.05 14.04
CA VAL A 300 -7.40 -4.00 14.37
C VAL A 300 -6.55 -4.65 13.28
N ALA A 301 -7.04 -5.72 12.65
CA ALA A 301 -6.35 -6.42 11.56
C ALA A 301 -6.04 -5.50 10.35
N THR A 302 -6.93 -4.55 10.04
CA THR A 302 -6.69 -3.58 8.93
C THR A 302 -5.47 -2.68 9.17
N THR A 303 -4.97 -2.62 10.40
CA THR A 303 -3.88 -1.73 10.84
C THR A 303 -2.54 -2.46 10.99
N GLY A 304 -2.49 -3.76 10.68
CA GLY A 304 -1.31 -4.61 10.87
C GLY A 304 -0.99 -4.90 12.34
N ARG A 305 -1.98 -4.72 13.23
CA ARG A 305 -1.89 -5.02 14.67
C ARG A 305 -2.74 -6.24 14.99
N HIS A 306 -2.53 -6.82 16.17
CA HIS A 306 -3.29 -7.96 16.68
C HIS A 306 -3.75 -7.74 18.11
N ILE A 307 -4.83 -8.41 18.50
CA ILE A 307 -5.37 -8.42 19.87
C ILE A 307 -5.82 -9.84 20.24
N ASP A 308 -5.30 -10.36 21.33
CA ASP A 308 -5.51 -11.74 21.79
C ASP A 308 -5.34 -11.86 23.32
N GLY A 309 -5.43 -13.07 23.87
CA GLY A 309 -5.32 -13.28 25.32
C GLY A 309 -3.94 -12.97 25.91
N LEU A 310 -2.88 -12.92 25.09
CA LEU A 310 -1.53 -12.55 25.52
C LEU A 310 -1.30 -11.02 25.40
N ASN A 311 -1.95 -10.39 24.42
CA ASN A 311 -1.95 -8.96 24.16
C ASN A 311 -3.39 -8.42 24.19
N PRO A 312 -4.00 -8.26 25.38
CA PRO A 312 -5.43 -7.99 25.52
C PRO A 312 -5.85 -6.54 25.31
N MET A 313 -4.92 -5.67 24.91
CA MET A 313 -5.14 -4.24 24.71
C MET A 313 -4.46 -3.78 23.42
N VAL A 314 -5.10 -2.89 22.67
CA VAL A 314 -4.53 -2.34 21.44
C VAL A 314 -4.99 -0.90 21.18
N ASP A 315 -4.04 -0.09 20.74
CA ASP A 315 -4.30 1.21 20.12
C ASP A 315 -3.97 1.13 18.63
N ALA A 316 -4.89 1.62 17.79
CA ALA A 316 -4.81 1.52 16.34
C ALA A 316 -5.38 2.76 15.64
N ARG A 317 -5.05 2.93 14.36
CA ARG A 317 -5.61 3.98 13.51
C ARG A 317 -6.28 3.35 12.29
N LEU A 318 -7.58 3.57 12.14
CA LEU A 318 -8.37 3.04 11.05
C LEU A 318 -8.04 3.75 9.72
N PRO A 319 -8.42 3.15 8.57
CA PRO A 319 -8.18 3.74 7.25
C PRO A 319 -8.80 5.14 7.04
N ASP A 320 -9.89 5.45 7.76
CA ASP A 320 -10.53 6.79 7.76
C ASP A 320 -9.79 7.81 8.66
N GLY A 321 -8.69 7.42 9.29
CA GLY A 321 -7.90 8.24 10.20
C GLY A 321 -8.39 8.22 11.66
N SER A 322 -9.53 7.58 11.94
CA SER A 322 -10.11 7.45 13.28
C SER A 322 -9.18 6.65 14.21
N ARG A 323 -9.16 7.03 15.48
CA ARG A 323 -8.36 6.34 16.51
C ARG A 323 -9.23 5.32 17.22
N VAL A 324 -8.71 4.10 17.36
CA VAL A 324 -9.38 3.00 18.03
C VAL A 324 -8.55 2.54 19.22
N ASN A 325 -9.21 2.39 20.36
CA ASN A 325 -8.69 1.69 21.52
C ASN A 325 -9.61 0.52 21.83
N ALA A 326 -9.06 -0.69 22.00
CA ALA A 326 -9.83 -1.86 22.38
C ALA A 326 -9.15 -2.65 23.50
N ILE A 327 -9.98 -3.23 24.37
CA ILE A 327 -9.56 -4.06 25.50
C ILE A 327 -10.44 -5.31 25.58
N ILE A 328 -9.83 -6.47 25.82
CA ILE A 328 -10.50 -7.76 25.92
C ILE A 328 -10.07 -8.51 27.19
N ARG A 329 -10.67 -9.68 27.45
CA ARG A 329 -10.22 -10.56 28.54
C ARG A 329 -8.77 -11.01 28.31
N PRO A 330 -7.93 -11.07 29.38
CA PRO A 330 -8.28 -10.90 30.80
C PRO A 330 -8.26 -9.45 31.33
N ALA A 331 -7.86 -8.46 30.54
CA ALA A 331 -7.69 -7.08 31.00
C ALA A 331 -9.02 -6.34 31.25
N SER A 332 -10.11 -6.75 30.58
CA SER A 332 -11.46 -6.30 30.88
C SER A 332 -12.29 -7.41 31.53
N ILE A 333 -12.76 -7.16 32.75
CA ILE A 333 -13.55 -8.11 33.57
C ILE A 333 -14.93 -8.35 32.93
N HIS A 334 -15.53 -7.31 32.35
CA HIS A 334 -16.90 -7.34 31.83
C HIS A 334 -17.01 -7.73 30.35
N GLY A 335 -15.94 -8.30 29.78
CA GLY A 335 -15.89 -8.67 28.36
C GLY A 335 -15.26 -7.59 27.48
N PRO A 336 -15.34 -7.73 26.14
CA PRO A 336 -14.70 -6.80 25.21
C PRO A 336 -15.26 -5.38 25.32
N ALA A 337 -14.38 -4.38 25.28
CA ALA A 337 -14.74 -2.97 25.19
C ALA A 337 -13.92 -2.25 24.13
N LEU A 338 -14.50 -1.20 23.54
CA LEU A 338 -14.01 -0.51 22.37
C LEU A 338 -14.35 0.98 22.44
N THR A 339 -13.39 1.85 22.16
CA THR A 339 -13.61 3.28 21.99
C THR A 339 -13.07 3.73 20.64
N ILE A 340 -13.89 4.44 19.87
CA ILE A 340 -13.53 4.99 18.56
C ILE A 340 -13.68 6.50 18.61
N ARG A 341 -12.57 7.20 18.44
CA ARG A 341 -12.53 8.65 18.29
C ARG A 341 -12.43 9.00 16.81
N LYS A 342 -13.52 9.52 16.26
CA LYS A 342 -13.64 9.73 14.82
C LYS A 342 -12.73 10.85 14.36
N PHE A 343 -12.08 10.63 13.21
CA PHE A 343 -11.40 11.72 12.52
C PHE A 343 -12.46 12.64 11.90
N LYS A 344 -12.41 13.94 12.22
CA LYS A 344 -13.34 14.90 11.63
C LYS A 344 -12.81 15.31 10.24
N ASP A 345 -13.45 14.80 9.19
CA ASP A 345 -13.24 15.23 7.79
C ASP A 345 -13.64 16.69 7.53
N ALA A 346 -14.34 17.33 8.47
CA ALA A 346 -14.74 18.72 8.35
C ALA A 346 -13.50 19.62 8.48
N VAL A 347 -12.95 19.96 7.32
CA VAL A 347 -12.08 21.11 7.04
C VAL A 347 -12.87 22.37 7.43
N LEU A 348 -12.93 22.67 8.72
CA LEU A 348 -13.54 23.90 9.20
C LEU A 348 -12.72 25.09 8.67
N GLY A 349 -13.43 26.11 8.20
CA GLY A 349 -12.88 27.39 7.82
C GLY A 349 -13.04 28.44 8.91
N MET A 350 -12.38 29.57 8.73
CA MET A 350 -12.51 30.72 9.63
C MET A 350 -13.95 31.25 9.67
N ASP A 351 -14.63 31.21 8.53
CA ASP A 351 -16.03 31.61 8.38
C ASP A 351 -16.98 30.67 9.13
N ASP A 352 -16.64 29.39 9.23
CA ASP A 352 -17.43 28.42 10.00
C ASP A 352 -17.36 28.72 11.50
N LEU A 353 -16.17 29.01 12.04
CA LEU A 353 -16.02 29.39 13.45
C LEU A 353 -16.75 30.69 13.77
N THR A 354 -16.77 31.64 12.83
CA THR A 354 -17.49 32.91 12.99
C THR A 354 -19.00 32.69 12.94
N ARG A 355 -19.49 31.86 12.00
CA ARG A 355 -20.91 31.51 11.83
C ARG A 355 -21.46 30.71 13.02
N GLU A 356 -20.66 29.82 13.59
CA GLU A 356 -21.03 29.05 14.80
C GLU A 356 -20.90 29.88 16.10
N GLY A 357 -20.45 31.13 16.02
CA GLY A 357 -20.30 32.01 17.17
C GLY A 357 -19.13 31.66 18.08
N SER A 358 -18.21 30.79 17.62
CA SER A 358 -16.99 30.45 18.36
C SER A 358 -16.02 31.62 18.42
N LEU A 359 -16.05 32.51 17.42
CA LEU A 359 -15.21 33.70 17.31
C LEU A 359 -16.05 34.86 16.75
N SER A 360 -15.74 36.09 17.16
CA SER A 360 -16.33 37.27 16.51
C SER A 360 -15.63 37.59 15.19
N PRO A 361 -16.29 38.29 14.25
CA PRO A 361 -15.63 38.76 13.01
C PRO A 361 -14.35 39.57 13.29
N ALA A 362 -14.34 40.39 14.34
CA ALA A 362 -13.16 41.16 14.74
C ALA A 362 -12.01 40.26 15.22
N MET A 363 -12.31 39.19 15.97
CA MET A 363 -11.30 38.20 16.39
C MET A 363 -10.75 37.42 15.20
N SER A 364 -11.59 37.06 14.24
CA SER A 364 -11.17 36.40 13.00
C SER A 364 -10.11 37.24 12.26
N GLU A 365 -10.41 38.52 12.01
CA GLU A 365 -9.48 39.43 11.33
C GLU A 365 -8.19 39.65 12.15
N PHE A 366 -8.31 39.79 13.47
CA PHE A 366 -7.15 39.92 14.35
C PHE A 366 -6.23 38.69 14.29
N LEU A 367 -6.79 37.49 14.38
CA LEU A 367 -6.01 36.24 14.34
C LEU A 367 -5.34 36.05 12.97
N LYS A 368 -6.06 36.37 11.88
CA LYS A 368 -5.50 36.36 10.53
C LYS A 368 -4.32 37.33 10.40
N ALA A 369 -4.48 38.56 10.90
CA ALA A 369 -3.40 39.55 10.91
C ALA A 369 -2.21 39.10 11.79
N ALA A 370 -2.46 38.48 12.93
CA ALA A 370 -1.43 37.95 13.82
C ALA A 370 -0.60 36.84 13.16
N VAL A 371 -1.23 35.92 12.42
CA VAL A 371 -0.53 34.87 11.65
C VAL A 371 0.32 35.48 10.54
N LEU A 372 -0.25 36.41 9.75
CA LEU A 372 0.49 37.09 8.68
C LEU A 372 1.66 37.92 9.24
N GLY A 373 1.48 38.51 10.43
CA GLY A 373 2.50 39.20 11.19
C GLY A 373 3.51 38.29 11.90
N ARG A 374 3.39 36.96 11.74
CA ARG A 374 4.28 35.94 12.33
C ARG A 374 4.37 36.01 13.86
N MET A 375 3.25 36.37 14.50
CA MET A 375 3.16 36.41 15.95
C MET A 375 3.11 34.99 16.52
N ASN A 376 3.65 34.82 17.72
CA ASN A 376 3.53 33.57 18.47
C ASN A 376 2.12 33.47 19.06
N ILE A 377 1.39 32.40 18.75
CA ILE A 377 0.00 32.17 19.17
C ILE A 377 -0.07 30.85 19.94
N LEU A 378 -0.61 30.91 21.16
CA LEU A 378 -0.91 29.73 21.98
C LEU A 378 -2.42 29.54 22.09
N VAL A 379 -2.92 28.38 21.68
CA VAL A 379 -4.32 28.00 21.83
C VAL A 379 -4.48 27.12 23.07
N SER A 380 -5.17 27.62 24.09
CA SER A 380 -5.37 26.94 25.38
C SER A 380 -6.86 26.68 25.68
N GLY A 381 -7.14 25.76 26.61
CA GLY A 381 -8.51 25.35 26.95
C GLY A 381 -8.60 23.90 27.45
N GLY A 382 -9.76 23.53 27.99
CA GLY A 382 -10.04 22.18 28.51
C GLY A 382 -10.01 21.08 27.43
N THR A 383 -9.99 19.82 27.84
CA THR A 383 -10.13 18.68 26.92
C THR A 383 -11.48 18.78 26.20
N GLY A 384 -11.50 18.57 24.89
CA GLY A 384 -12.72 18.70 24.07
C GLY A 384 -13.12 20.13 23.69
N SER A 385 -12.43 21.18 24.17
CA SER A 385 -12.82 22.58 23.91
C SER A 385 -12.51 23.11 22.50
N GLY A 386 -12.13 22.26 21.55
CA GLY A 386 -11.84 22.67 20.17
C GLY A 386 -10.44 23.26 19.90
N LYS A 387 -9.46 23.12 20.82
CA LYS A 387 -8.10 23.69 20.65
C LYS A 387 -7.44 23.35 19.30
N THR A 388 -7.34 22.05 19.00
CA THR A 388 -6.72 21.56 17.77
C THR A 388 -7.49 22.01 16.54
N THR A 389 -8.81 22.14 16.65
CA THR A 389 -9.66 22.67 15.60
C THR A 389 -9.34 24.14 15.31
N SER A 390 -9.30 25.00 16.34
CA SER A 390 -8.95 26.42 16.18
C SER A 390 -7.53 26.60 15.65
N LEU A 391 -6.57 25.82 16.15
CA LEU A 391 -5.19 25.83 15.66
C LEU A 391 -5.13 25.51 14.16
N ASN A 392 -5.80 24.43 13.72
CA ASN A 392 -5.83 24.03 12.31
C ASN A 392 -6.49 25.05 11.40
N VAL A 393 -7.50 25.78 11.88
CA VAL A 393 -8.16 26.87 11.12
C VAL A 393 -7.20 28.05 10.96
N ILE A 394 -6.59 28.49 12.07
CA ILE A 394 -5.71 29.67 12.08
C ILE A 394 -4.41 29.40 11.30
N ALA A 395 -3.84 28.19 11.39
CA ALA A 395 -2.62 27.80 10.70
C ALA A 395 -2.73 27.86 9.16
N ARG A 396 -3.94 27.83 8.60
CA ARG A 396 -4.16 27.95 7.14
C ARG A 396 -3.85 29.33 6.59
N PHE A 397 -3.76 30.33 7.45
CA PHE A 397 -3.35 31.68 7.04
C PHE A 397 -1.83 31.83 6.92
N ILE A 398 -1.05 30.78 7.25
CA ILE A 398 0.40 30.78 7.01
C ILE A 398 0.64 30.81 5.50
N PRO A 399 1.36 31.82 4.96
CA PRO A 399 1.65 31.92 3.54
C PRO A 399 2.39 30.69 2.98
N HIS A 400 1.99 30.23 1.78
CA HIS A 400 2.55 29.03 1.14
C HIS A 400 4.05 29.09 0.83
N ASN A 401 4.66 30.28 0.84
CA ASN A 401 6.10 30.46 0.65
C ASN A 401 6.90 30.31 1.95
N GLN A 402 6.27 29.93 3.06
CA GLN A 402 6.92 29.71 4.34
C GLN A 402 7.14 28.21 4.59
N ARG A 403 8.29 27.88 5.17
CA ARG A 403 8.56 26.52 5.64
C ARG A 403 7.81 26.27 6.94
N VAL A 404 7.00 25.22 6.97
CA VAL A 404 6.25 24.79 8.16
C VAL A 404 6.83 23.47 8.66
N ILE A 405 7.04 23.36 9.98
CA ILE A 405 7.45 22.13 10.65
C ILE A 405 6.42 21.85 11.74
N THR A 406 5.83 20.65 11.73
CA THR A 406 4.84 20.19 12.71
C THR A 406 5.45 19.09 13.59
N ILE A 407 5.19 19.17 14.89
CA ILE A 407 5.57 18.15 15.89
C ILE A 407 4.28 17.82 16.65
N GLU A 408 3.82 16.56 16.56
CA GLU A 408 2.56 16.07 17.12
C GLU A 408 2.73 14.88 18.03
#